data_AF-A0A382WFH8-F1
#
_entry.id   AF-A0A382WFH8-F1
#
_cell.length_a   1.000
_cell.length_b   1.000
_cell.length_c   1.000
_cell.angle_alpha   90.00
_cell.angle_beta   90.00
_cell.angle_gamma   90.00
#
_symmetry.space_group_name_H-M   'P 1'
#
loop_
_entity.id
_entity.type
_entity.pdbx_description
1 polymer ?
#
loop_
_entity_poly.entity_id
_entity_poly.type
_entity_poly.pdbx_seq_one_letter_code
_entity_poly.pdbx_strand_id
1 'polypeptide(L)'
;MGTKTAAANMRSACTALTDTFTEGQSDKASYPYMDAERVYWYYAPINRHGLPLRDMSESQQHLTYQLMKTGLSEEGNKRAVQIIDHEQILGIIEKETKVIMWERDPQLYFFTVFGDPESDQPWGWRIEGHHLSLHFSIWKDDIISSTPFFFGANPAEVQKGPKKGLRILGPREDLALE
;
A
#
# COMPACT_ATOMS: atom_id res chain seq x y z
N MET A 1 11.95 -15.45 -6.39
CA MET A 1 12.77 -14.99 -5.24
C MET A 1 12.36 -15.81 -4.03
N GLY A 2 13.31 -16.35 -3.26
CA GLY A 2 12.97 -17.00 -1.99
C GLY A 2 12.48 -15.98 -0.97
N THR A 3 11.66 -16.40 -0.01
CA THR A 3 11.09 -15.54 1.05
C THR A 3 12.16 -14.83 1.87
N LYS A 4 13.32 -15.47 2.09
CA LYS A 4 14.46 -14.88 2.81
C LYS A 4 15.08 -13.67 2.10
N THR A 5 15.27 -13.77 0.80
CA THR A 5 15.76 -12.63 -0.01
C THR A 5 14.75 -11.48 0.01
N ALA A 6 13.45 -11.79 0.01
CA ALA A 6 12.41 -10.77 0.09
C ALA A 6 12.41 -10.05 1.46
N ALA A 7 12.54 -10.78 2.58
CA ALA A 7 12.61 -10.19 3.91
C ALA A 7 13.82 -9.24 4.08
N ALA A 8 14.99 -9.64 3.59
CA ALA A 8 16.19 -8.79 3.62
C ALA A 8 16.01 -7.52 2.76
N ASN A 9 15.44 -7.65 1.57
CA ASN A 9 15.16 -6.50 0.69
C ASN A 9 14.13 -5.55 1.32
N MET A 10 13.06 -6.09 1.94
CA MET A 10 12.08 -5.30 2.68
C MET A 10 12.74 -4.51 3.81
N ARG A 11 13.62 -5.17 4.58
CA ARG A 11 14.36 -4.54 5.68
C ARG A 11 15.15 -3.34 5.18
N SER A 12 16.04 -3.55 4.19
CA SER A 12 16.87 -2.48 3.64
C SER A 12 16.04 -1.35 3.06
N ALA A 13 14.94 -1.64 2.34
CA ALA A 13 14.09 -0.60 1.76
C ALA A 13 13.28 0.16 2.82
N CYS A 14 12.81 -0.52 3.87
CA CYS A 14 12.07 0.11 4.96
C CYS A 14 12.98 1.02 5.78
N THR A 15 14.17 0.55 6.17
CA THR A 15 15.18 1.37 6.86
C THR A 15 15.54 2.60 6.03
N ALA A 16 15.84 2.41 4.73
CA ALA A 16 16.18 3.51 3.84
C ALA A 16 15.06 4.56 3.72
N LEU A 17 13.79 4.16 3.83
CA LEU A 17 12.65 5.08 3.90
C LEU A 17 12.58 5.79 5.25
N THR A 18 12.59 5.05 6.35
CA THR A 18 12.40 5.60 7.71
C THR A 18 13.53 6.53 8.13
N ASP A 19 14.75 6.30 7.66
CA ASP A 19 15.92 7.17 7.91
C ASP A 19 15.76 8.59 7.35
N THR A 20 14.84 8.77 6.39
CA THR A 20 14.58 10.07 5.77
C THR A 20 13.49 10.87 6.48
N PHE A 21 12.82 10.30 7.48
CA PHE A 21 11.69 10.95 8.13
C PHE A 21 12.15 12.04 9.09
N THR A 22 11.41 13.15 9.08
CA THR A 22 11.48 14.13 10.18
C THR A 22 10.80 13.56 11.43
N GLU A 23 11.05 14.16 12.60
CA GLU A 23 10.41 13.75 13.87
C GLU A 23 8.88 13.66 13.74
N GLY A 24 8.23 14.71 13.22
CA GLY A 24 6.78 14.72 13.03
C GLY A 24 6.26 13.73 11.97
N GLN A 25 7.10 13.29 11.04
CA GLN A 25 6.75 12.20 10.10
C GLN A 25 6.88 10.84 10.79
N SER A 26 7.92 10.64 11.59
CA SER A 26 8.13 9.43 12.38
C SER A 26 6.98 9.22 13.36
N ASP A 27 6.52 10.26 14.04
CA ASP A 27 5.39 10.21 14.98
C ASP A 27 4.09 9.73 14.32
N LYS A 28 3.90 10.00 13.02
CA LYS A 28 2.74 9.53 12.25
C LYS A 28 2.91 8.11 11.72
N ALA A 29 4.14 7.75 11.35
CA ALA A 29 4.43 6.52 10.62
C ALA A 29 4.75 5.33 11.54
N SER A 30 5.26 5.57 12.74
CA SER A 30 5.93 4.56 13.57
C SER A 30 5.09 4.14 14.76
N TYR A 31 4.86 2.85 14.90
CA TYR A 31 4.13 2.25 16.02
C TYR A 31 4.94 1.11 16.64
N PRO A 32 4.75 0.78 17.94
CA PRO A 32 5.26 -0.46 18.51
C PRO A 32 4.75 -1.70 17.75
N TYR A 33 5.55 -2.77 17.70
CA TYR A 33 5.13 -3.99 17.00
C TYR A 33 3.83 -4.59 17.56
N MET A 34 3.61 -4.52 18.87
CA MET A 34 2.41 -5.08 19.51
C MET A 34 1.24 -4.09 19.59
N ASP A 35 1.33 -2.95 18.90
CA ASP A 35 0.25 -1.97 18.88
C ASP A 35 -1.02 -2.53 18.20
N ALA A 36 -2.19 -2.14 18.70
CA ALA A 36 -3.48 -2.55 18.16
C ALA A 36 -3.66 -2.06 16.71
N GLU A 37 -3.04 -0.94 16.35
CA GLU A 37 -3.04 -0.40 14.98
C GLU A 37 -2.53 -1.42 13.96
N ARG A 38 -1.58 -2.30 14.33
CA ARG A 38 -1.03 -3.31 13.42
C ARG A 38 -2.11 -4.26 12.90
N VAL A 39 -3.08 -4.62 13.74
CA VAL A 39 -4.17 -5.52 13.36
C VAL A 39 -5.45 -4.77 12.99
N TYR A 40 -5.46 -3.44 13.13
CA TYR A 40 -6.57 -2.60 12.71
C TYR A 40 -6.55 -2.46 11.19
N TRP A 41 -7.60 -2.95 10.54
CA TRP A 41 -7.78 -2.80 9.11
C TRP A 41 -9.27 -2.65 8.78
N TYR A 42 -9.55 -1.74 7.87
CA TYR A 42 -10.89 -1.47 7.40
C TYR A 42 -10.84 -1.06 5.94
N TYR A 43 -11.59 -1.75 5.08
CA TYR A 43 -11.52 -1.50 3.63
C TYR A 43 -12.24 -0.20 3.25
N ALA A 44 -13.39 0.11 3.86
CA ALA A 44 -14.16 1.28 3.49
C ALA A 44 -13.41 2.60 3.83
N PRO A 45 -13.74 3.72 3.15
CA PRO A 45 -13.05 4.98 3.35
C PRO A 45 -13.21 5.49 4.79
N ILE A 46 -12.08 5.75 5.45
CA ILE A 46 -11.98 6.34 6.79
C ILE A 46 -10.75 7.24 6.83
N ASN A 47 -10.66 8.11 7.83
CA ASN A 47 -9.38 8.69 8.20
C ASN A 47 -8.47 7.57 8.71
N ARG A 48 -7.26 7.47 8.17
CA ARG A 48 -6.29 6.42 8.50
C ARG A 48 -5.13 6.99 9.28
N HIS A 49 -4.57 6.14 10.14
CA HIS A 49 -3.28 6.37 10.75
C HIS A 49 -2.14 6.02 9.78
N GLY A 50 -0.94 6.49 10.08
CA GLY A 50 0.20 6.41 9.17
C GLY A 50 0.55 7.74 8.51
N LEU A 51 1.68 7.76 7.82
CA LEU A 51 2.14 8.90 7.05
C LEU A 51 1.57 8.83 5.62
N PRO A 52 0.68 9.75 5.22
CA PRO A 52 0.18 9.78 3.84
C PRO A 52 1.29 10.18 2.87
N LEU A 53 1.26 9.64 1.65
CA LEU A 53 2.16 10.04 0.56
C LEU A 53 2.12 11.54 0.30
N ARG A 54 0.96 12.20 0.53
CA ARG A 54 0.79 13.65 0.41
C ARG A 54 1.72 14.45 1.33
N ASP A 55 2.05 13.91 2.50
CA ASP A 55 2.90 14.55 3.49
C ASP A 55 4.38 14.12 3.34
N MET A 56 4.72 13.41 2.25
CA MET A 56 6.07 12.96 1.93
C MET A 56 6.71 13.83 0.83
N SER A 57 8.03 13.96 0.86
CA SER A 57 8.79 14.47 -0.28
C SER A 57 8.73 13.48 -1.47
N GLU A 58 9.07 13.95 -2.68
CA GLU A 58 9.16 13.07 -3.85
C GLU A 58 10.13 11.90 -3.65
N SER A 59 11.25 12.13 -2.93
CA SER A 59 12.20 11.07 -2.59
C SER A 59 11.62 10.03 -1.65
N GLN A 60 10.86 10.45 -0.63
CA GLN A 60 10.16 9.57 0.30
C GLN A 60 9.05 8.77 -0.39
N GLN A 61 8.28 9.40 -1.29
CA GLN A 61 7.30 8.69 -2.11
C GLN A 61 7.98 7.62 -2.98
N HIS A 62 9.10 7.97 -3.62
CA HIS A 62 9.88 7.00 -4.41
C HIS A 62 10.32 5.80 -3.57
N LEU A 63 10.89 6.05 -2.38
CA LEU A 63 11.33 4.98 -1.47
C LEU A 63 10.15 4.12 -0.98
N THR A 64 8.98 4.71 -0.77
CA THR A 64 7.75 3.97 -0.44
C THR A 64 7.35 3.00 -1.56
N TYR A 65 7.40 3.44 -2.83
CA TYR A 65 7.17 2.55 -3.97
C TYR A 65 8.27 1.48 -4.14
N GLN A 66 9.53 1.79 -3.81
CA GLN A 66 10.60 0.79 -3.80
C GLN A 66 10.35 -0.28 -2.73
N LEU A 67 9.95 0.10 -1.52
CA LEU A 67 9.57 -0.84 -0.47
C LEU A 67 8.41 -1.73 -0.94
N MET A 68 7.35 -1.15 -1.51
CA MET A 68 6.23 -1.92 -2.06
C MET A 68 6.68 -2.98 -3.08
N LYS A 69 7.61 -2.63 -3.95
CA LYS A 69 8.19 -3.54 -4.96
C LYS A 69 8.93 -4.71 -4.34
N THR A 70 9.52 -4.56 -3.15
CA THR A 70 10.23 -5.68 -2.48
C THR A 70 9.29 -6.80 -2.02
N GLY A 71 8.02 -6.48 -1.75
CA GLY A 71 7.01 -7.44 -1.29
C GLY A 71 6.15 -8.06 -2.37
N LEU A 72 6.31 -7.65 -3.63
CA LEU A 72 5.44 -8.05 -4.74
C LEU A 72 6.24 -8.60 -5.91
N SER A 73 5.64 -9.51 -6.68
CA SER A 73 6.14 -9.79 -8.03
C SER A 73 6.03 -8.54 -8.90
N GLU A 74 6.74 -8.50 -10.04
CA GLU A 74 6.64 -7.39 -10.99
C GLU A 74 5.19 -7.09 -11.39
N GLU A 75 4.43 -8.14 -11.75
CA GLU A 75 3.01 -8.05 -12.08
C GLU A 75 2.12 -7.68 -10.88
N GLY A 76 2.52 -8.05 -9.65
CA GLY A 76 1.84 -7.62 -8.43
C GLY A 76 2.04 -6.13 -8.16
N ASN A 77 3.28 -5.66 -8.27
CA ASN A 77 3.65 -4.26 -8.08
C ASN A 77 3.00 -3.36 -9.12
N LYS A 78 3.01 -3.78 -10.39
CA LYS A 78 2.33 -3.06 -11.48
C LYS A 78 0.83 -2.89 -11.18
N ARG A 79 0.15 -3.94 -10.71
CA ARG A 79 -1.26 -3.85 -10.30
C ARG A 79 -1.46 -2.92 -9.12
N ALA A 80 -0.61 -2.99 -8.09
CA ALA A 80 -0.71 -2.12 -6.92
C ALA A 80 -0.60 -0.64 -7.30
N VAL A 81 0.38 -0.27 -8.14
CA VAL A 81 0.51 1.09 -8.68
C VAL A 81 -0.72 1.49 -9.51
N GLN A 82 -1.20 0.61 -10.39
CA GLN A 82 -2.40 0.87 -11.18
C GLN A 82 -3.63 1.12 -10.30
N ILE A 83 -3.78 0.40 -9.18
CA ILE A 83 -4.88 0.58 -8.22
C ILE A 83 -4.80 1.95 -7.55
N ILE A 84 -3.61 2.37 -7.12
CA ILE A 84 -3.37 3.69 -6.52
C ILE A 84 -3.75 4.80 -7.52
N ASP A 85 -3.27 4.70 -8.76
CA ASP A 85 -3.58 5.66 -9.83
C ASP A 85 -5.05 5.64 -10.24
N HIS A 86 -5.76 4.52 -10.01
CA HIS A 86 -7.16 4.35 -10.40
C HIS A 86 -8.11 5.31 -9.67
N GLU A 87 -7.70 5.87 -8.52
CA GLU A 87 -8.44 6.92 -7.83
C GLU A 87 -8.72 8.12 -8.76
N GLN A 88 -7.80 8.46 -9.67
CA GLN A 88 -7.99 9.56 -10.62
C GLN A 88 -9.13 9.26 -11.61
N ILE A 89 -9.26 8.01 -12.06
CA ILE A 89 -10.32 7.58 -12.97
C ILE A 89 -11.66 7.59 -12.23
N LEU A 90 -11.70 7.00 -11.04
CA LEU A 90 -12.91 6.96 -10.23
C LEU A 90 -13.39 8.36 -9.85
N GLY A 91 -12.48 9.27 -9.51
CA GLY A 91 -12.82 10.66 -9.19
C GLY A 91 -13.47 11.42 -10.35
N ILE A 92 -13.10 11.13 -11.60
CA ILE A 92 -13.77 11.70 -12.77
C ILE A 92 -15.20 11.15 -12.87
N ILE A 93 -15.38 9.84 -12.72
CA ILE A 93 -16.68 9.16 -12.82
C ILE A 93 -17.64 9.64 -11.73
N GLU A 94 -17.17 9.75 -10.48
CA GLU A 94 -17.97 10.23 -9.36
C GLU A 94 -18.40 11.70 -9.54
N LYS A 95 -17.52 12.54 -10.09
CA LYS A 95 -17.85 13.94 -10.42
C LYS A 95 -18.92 14.04 -11.51
N GLU A 96 -18.81 13.25 -12.57
CA GLU A 96 -19.79 13.24 -13.66
C GLU A 96 -21.16 12.70 -13.22
N THR A 97 -21.18 11.73 -12.31
CA THR A 97 -22.40 11.14 -11.75
C THR A 97 -22.98 11.93 -10.58
N LYS A 98 -22.28 12.98 -10.12
CA LYS A 98 -22.62 13.81 -8.94
C LYS A 98 -22.71 13.02 -7.63
N VAL A 99 -21.96 11.93 -7.51
CA VAL A 99 -21.88 11.09 -6.30
C VAL A 99 -20.47 11.19 -5.72
N ILE A 100 -20.13 12.36 -5.18
CA ILE A 100 -18.81 12.60 -4.55
C ILE A 100 -18.97 12.38 -3.05
N MET A 101 -18.53 11.21 -2.59
CA MET A 101 -18.61 10.82 -1.16
C MET A 101 -17.27 11.05 -0.44
N TRP A 102 -16.16 10.87 -1.14
CA TRP A 102 -14.80 10.88 -0.58
C TRP A 102 -13.82 11.58 -1.51
N GLU A 103 -12.73 12.10 -0.96
CA GLU A 103 -11.63 12.61 -1.77
C GLU A 103 -10.96 11.45 -2.53
N ARG A 104 -10.73 11.68 -3.83
CA ARG A 104 -10.10 10.72 -4.75
C ARG A 104 -8.72 11.25 -5.10
N ASP A 105 -7.73 10.82 -4.34
CA ASP A 105 -6.35 11.26 -4.48
C ASP A 105 -5.38 10.08 -4.28
N PRO A 106 -4.56 9.73 -5.28
CA PRO A 106 -3.48 8.75 -5.14
C PRO A 106 -2.50 9.05 -4.01
N GLN A 107 -2.42 10.30 -3.54
CA GLN A 107 -1.56 10.68 -2.42
C GLN A 107 -2.16 10.38 -1.03
N LEU A 108 -3.41 9.89 -0.98
CA LEU A 108 -4.08 9.42 0.25
C LEU A 108 -3.92 7.90 0.44
N TYR A 109 -2.74 7.38 0.08
CA TYR A 109 -2.23 6.10 0.55
C TYR A 109 -1.20 6.35 1.66
N PHE A 110 -1.18 5.48 2.66
CA PHE A 110 -0.50 5.69 3.93
C PHE A 110 0.55 4.62 4.15
N PHE A 111 1.71 5.04 4.63
CA PHE A 111 2.76 4.17 5.12
C PHE A 111 2.73 4.07 6.64
N THR A 112 2.95 2.88 7.17
CA THR A 112 3.14 2.63 8.61
C THR A 112 4.23 1.58 8.80
N VAL A 113 5.11 1.79 9.78
CA VAL A 113 6.09 0.80 10.25
C VAL A 113 5.74 0.40 11.70
N PHE A 114 5.87 -0.89 11.98
CA PHE A 114 5.57 -1.49 13.28
C PHE A 114 6.84 -2.12 13.84
N GLY A 115 7.30 -1.64 15.00
CA GLY A 115 8.59 -2.02 15.55
C GLY A 115 9.75 -1.41 14.78
N ASP A 116 10.93 -2.02 14.94
CA ASP A 116 12.18 -1.51 14.37
C ASP A 116 12.76 -2.52 13.36
N PRO A 117 12.84 -2.17 12.07
CA PRO A 117 13.44 -3.02 11.04
C PRO A 117 14.94 -3.24 11.21
N GLU A 118 15.65 -2.54 12.08
CA GLU A 118 17.06 -2.81 12.36
C GLU A 118 17.26 -3.75 13.57
N SER A 119 16.19 -4.01 14.32
CA SER A 119 16.24 -4.88 15.50
C SER A 119 16.15 -6.38 15.17
N ASP A 120 16.56 -7.21 16.15
CA ASP A 120 16.35 -8.66 16.16
C ASP A 120 14.91 -9.08 16.57
N GLN A 121 14.07 -8.11 16.93
CA GLN A 121 12.67 -8.34 17.27
C GLN A 121 11.80 -8.41 16.01
N PRO A 122 10.57 -8.95 16.10
CA PRO A 122 9.61 -8.85 15.01
C PRO A 122 9.33 -7.39 14.64
N TRP A 123 9.21 -7.14 13.35
CA TRP A 123 8.82 -5.85 12.80
C TRP A 123 7.84 -6.05 11.65
N GLY A 124 7.23 -4.97 11.17
CA GLY A 124 6.33 -5.03 10.03
C GLY A 124 6.16 -3.69 9.38
N TRP A 125 5.53 -3.70 8.21
CA TRP A 125 5.20 -2.49 7.49
C TRP A 125 3.87 -2.66 6.76
N ARG A 126 3.17 -1.55 6.60
CA ARG A 126 1.88 -1.48 5.93
C ARG A 126 1.89 -0.31 4.94
N ILE A 127 1.44 -0.58 3.72
CA ILE A 127 1.05 0.45 2.76
C ILE A 127 -0.41 0.22 2.41
N GLU A 128 -1.28 1.19 2.68
CA GLU A 128 -2.71 1.01 2.48
C GLU A 128 -3.48 2.28 2.12
N GLY A 129 -4.65 2.07 1.53
CA GLY A 129 -5.65 3.07 1.20
C GLY A 129 -6.98 2.36 0.92
N HIS A 130 -7.94 3.07 0.32
CA HIS A 130 -9.29 2.54 0.12
C HIS A 130 -9.33 1.24 -0.73
N HIS A 131 -8.45 1.11 -1.72
CA HIS A 131 -8.46 -0.03 -2.65
C HIS A 131 -7.18 -0.90 -2.60
N LEU A 132 -6.24 -0.61 -1.70
CA LEU A 132 -4.99 -1.36 -1.53
C LEU A 132 -4.72 -1.57 -0.04
N SER A 133 -4.34 -2.77 0.36
CA SER A 133 -3.68 -3.00 1.64
C SER A 133 -2.60 -4.05 1.46
N LEU A 134 -1.38 -3.66 1.77
CA LEU A 134 -0.19 -4.51 1.75
C LEU A 134 0.40 -4.47 3.14
N HIS A 135 0.21 -5.53 3.91
CA HIS A 135 0.73 -5.63 5.26
C HIS A 135 1.63 -6.85 5.39
N PHE A 136 2.87 -6.61 5.80
CA PHE A 136 3.86 -7.66 6.04
C PHE A 136 4.34 -7.62 7.49
N SER A 137 4.46 -8.80 8.09
CA SER A 137 5.17 -9.01 9.34
C SER A 137 6.39 -9.88 9.08
N ILE A 138 7.53 -9.45 9.59
CA ILE A 138 8.84 -10.05 9.38
C ILE A 138 9.44 -10.37 10.75
N TRP A 139 10.06 -11.54 10.86
CA TRP A 139 10.90 -11.86 12.00
C TRP A 139 12.20 -12.50 11.51
N LYS A 140 13.33 -11.88 11.85
CA LYS A 140 14.65 -12.20 11.28
C LYS A 140 14.61 -12.11 9.75
N ASP A 141 14.86 -13.22 9.06
CA ASP A 141 14.87 -13.33 7.60
C ASP A 141 13.58 -13.96 7.05
N ASP A 142 12.56 -14.15 7.88
CA ASP A 142 11.33 -14.81 7.45
C ASP A 142 10.15 -13.84 7.44
N ILE A 143 9.41 -13.83 6.32
CA ILE A 143 8.09 -13.21 6.25
C ILE A 143 7.13 -14.15 6.97
N ILE A 144 6.71 -13.76 8.18
CA ILE A 144 5.85 -14.57 9.04
C ILE A 144 4.36 -14.33 8.78
N SER A 145 4.00 -13.18 8.18
CA SER A 145 2.65 -12.91 7.70
C SER A 145 2.67 -11.89 6.57
N SER A 146 1.71 -12.01 5.66
CA SER A 146 1.45 -11.05 4.59
C SER A 146 -0.01 -10.58 4.60
N THR A 147 -0.68 -10.61 5.76
CA THR A 147 -2.10 -10.27 5.89
C THR A 147 -2.34 -9.07 6.82
N PRO A 148 -3.34 -8.23 6.54
CA PRO A 148 -4.21 -8.23 5.36
C PRO A 148 -3.46 -7.95 4.04
N PHE A 149 -3.92 -8.62 2.98
CA PHE A 149 -3.52 -8.38 1.61
C PHE A 149 -4.79 -8.15 0.79
N PHE A 150 -4.98 -6.94 0.31
CA PHE A 150 -6.21 -6.57 -0.38
C PHE A 150 -5.91 -5.74 -1.61
N PHE A 151 -6.40 -6.21 -2.76
CA PHE A 151 -6.45 -5.47 -4.02
C PHE A 151 -7.92 -5.28 -4.39
N GLY A 152 -8.35 -4.03 -4.53
CA GLY A 152 -9.64 -3.64 -5.06
C GLY A 152 -9.47 -2.73 -6.28
N ALA A 153 -10.48 -2.69 -7.15
CA ALA A 153 -10.51 -1.76 -8.27
C ALA A 153 -11.96 -1.31 -8.50
N ASN A 154 -12.19 -0.01 -8.50
CA ASN A 154 -13.48 0.59 -8.83
C ASN A 154 -13.27 1.75 -9.81
N PRO A 155 -13.86 1.73 -11.01
CA PRO A 155 -14.66 0.62 -11.57
C PRO A 155 -13.81 -0.62 -11.86
N ALA A 156 -14.45 -1.81 -11.87
CA ALA A 156 -13.80 -3.07 -12.24
C ALA A 156 -13.37 -3.09 -13.72
N GLU A 157 -14.18 -2.46 -14.59
CA GLU A 157 -13.83 -2.16 -15.97
C GLU A 157 -14.11 -0.69 -16.28
N VAL A 158 -13.12 0.01 -16.84
CA VAL A 158 -13.27 1.39 -17.29
C VAL A 158 -14.13 1.45 -18.55
N GLN A 159 -15.29 2.09 -18.47
CA GLN A 159 -16.28 2.10 -19.56
C GLN A 159 -16.03 3.16 -20.65
N LYS A 160 -15.29 4.23 -20.33
CA LYS A 160 -15.09 5.39 -21.22
C LYS A 160 -13.74 6.08 -21.02
N GLY A 161 -13.40 6.97 -21.95
CA GLY A 161 -12.17 7.76 -21.92
C GLY A 161 -10.93 6.98 -22.38
N PRO A 162 -9.72 7.56 -22.22
CA PRO A 162 -8.48 7.00 -22.76
C PRO A 162 -8.08 5.62 -22.22
N LYS A 163 -8.65 5.22 -21.08
CA LYS A 163 -8.38 3.94 -20.40
C LYS A 163 -9.51 2.93 -20.59
N LYS A 164 -10.45 3.16 -21.52
CA LYS A 164 -11.58 2.26 -21.79
C LYS A 164 -11.11 0.80 -21.99
N GLY A 165 -11.80 -0.14 -21.37
CA GLY A 165 -11.50 -1.58 -21.40
C GLY A 165 -10.43 -2.03 -20.39
N LEU A 166 -9.85 -1.12 -19.60
CA LEU A 166 -8.92 -1.49 -18.54
C LEU A 166 -9.64 -2.29 -17.45
N ARG A 167 -9.20 -3.53 -17.22
CA ARG A 167 -9.58 -4.41 -16.11
C ARG A 167 -8.33 -4.78 -15.29
N ILE A 168 -8.03 -4.02 -14.24
CA ILE A 168 -6.78 -4.19 -13.45
C ILE A 168 -6.71 -5.60 -12.81
N LEU A 169 -7.84 -6.08 -12.30
CA LEU A 169 -7.95 -7.39 -11.64
C LEU A 169 -8.53 -8.48 -12.54
N GLY A 170 -8.81 -8.18 -13.81
CA GLY A 170 -9.49 -9.08 -14.76
C GLY A 170 -8.92 -10.50 -14.78
N PRO A 171 -7.60 -10.71 -15.00
CA PRO A 171 -7.04 -12.06 -15.00
C PRO A 171 -7.23 -12.84 -13.69
N ARG A 172 -7.33 -12.17 -12.53
CA ARG A 172 -7.57 -12.84 -11.24
C ARG A 172 -9.06 -13.14 -11.03
N GLU A 173 -9.93 -12.23 -11.46
CA GLU A 173 -11.38 -12.43 -11.46
C GLU A 173 -11.76 -13.61 -12.37
N ASP A 174 -11.20 -13.64 -13.57
CA ASP A 174 -11.48 -14.68 -14.56
C ASP A 174 -10.97 -16.04 -14.05
N LEU A 175 -9.74 -16.13 -13.54
CA LEU A 175 -9.18 -17.35 -12.95
C LEU A 175 -10.00 -17.86 -11.74
N ALA A 176 -10.59 -16.97 -10.94
CA ALA A 176 -11.36 -17.37 -9.76
C ALA A 176 -12.73 -17.99 -10.10
N LEU A 177 -13.20 -17.80 -11.34
CA LEU A 177 -14.47 -18.32 -11.83
C LEU A 177 -14.33 -19.64 -12.62
N GLU A 178 -13.09 -20.05 -12.92
CA GLU A 178 -12.73 -21.33 -13.55
C GLU A 178 -12.67 -22.47 -12.53
#